data_AF-A0A5Q6PIQ8-F1
#
_entry.id   AF-A0A5Q6PIQ8-F1
#
_cell.length_a   1.000
_cell.length_b   1.000
_cell.length_c   1.000
_cell.angle_alpha   90.00
_cell.angle_beta   90.00
_cell.angle_gamma   90.00
#
_symmetry.space_group_name_H-M   'P 1'
#
loop_
_entity.id
_entity.type
_entity.pdbx_description
1 polymer ?
#
loop_
_entity_poly.entity_id
_entity_poly.type
_entity_poly.pdbx_seq_one_letter_code
_entity_poly.pdbx_strand_id
1 'polypeptide(L)'
;MKQEMSVFELCRKNAKMSTRELFAWLGLVIDIDYERVDLGDRYLRVIGDGNVVEFSEPKGCFDRWANSGELTLDLTIKPQRRRFINIIEAETLH
;
A
#
# COMPACT_ATOMS: atom_id res chain seq x y z
N MET A 1 24.19 14.43 -15.82
CA MET A 1 23.68 13.13 -15.35
C MET A 1 22.18 13.23 -15.17
N LYS A 2 21.38 12.38 -15.83
CA LYS A 2 19.98 12.18 -15.41
C LYS A 2 20.06 11.34 -14.13
N GLN A 3 19.65 11.88 -12.99
CA GLN A 3 19.43 11.05 -11.80
C GLN A 3 18.35 10.03 -12.15
N GLU A 4 18.66 8.75 -11.99
CA GLU A 4 17.64 7.70 -12.06
C GLU A 4 16.67 7.92 -10.90
N MET A 5 15.41 8.15 -11.24
CA MET A 5 14.36 8.44 -10.27
C MET A 5 13.83 7.12 -9.71
N SER A 6 13.68 7.03 -8.38
CA SER A 6 13.19 5.78 -7.78
C SER A 6 11.72 5.53 -8.15
N VAL A 7 11.29 4.27 -8.11
CA VAL A 7 9.88 3.91 -8.36
C VAL A 7 8.93 4.65 -7.41
N PHE A 8 9.33 4.82 -6.14
CA PHE A 8 8.58 5.56 -5.14
C PHE A 8 8.47 7.06 -5.48
N GLU A 9 9.54 7.67 -5.99
CA GLU A 9 9.51 9.06 -6.46
C GLU A 9 8.61 9.23 -7.70
N LEU A 10 8.64 8.28 -8.63
CA LEU A 10 7.78 8.26 -9.81
C LEU A 10 6.30 8.17 -9.39
N CYS A 11 5.97 7.25 -8.49
CA CYS A 11 4.63 7.07 -7.93
C CYS A 11 4.15 8.32 -7.16
N ARG A 12 5.03 9.01 -6.43
CA ARG A 12 4.69 10.27 -5.71
C ARG A 12 4.40 11.44 -6.65
N LYS A 13 5.06 11.49 -7.82
CA LYS A 13 4.93 12.60 -8.80
C LYS A 13 3.75 12.41 -9.76
N ASN A 14 3.36 11.18 -10.07
CA ASN A 14 2.30 10.92 -11.05
C ASN A 14 0.90 10.93 -10.40
N ALA A 15 0.25 12.10 -10.43
CA ALA A 15 -1.10 12.28 -9.86
C ALA A 15 -2.25 11.66 -10.70
N LYS A 16 -2.00 11.27 -11.96
CA LYS A 16 -3.02 10.68 -12.85
C LYS A 16 -3.05 9.15 -12.81
N MET A 17 -2.05 8.53 -12.19
CA MET A 17 -1.92 7.08 -12.08
C MET A 17 -3.08 6.49 -11.27
N SER A 18 -3.76 5.50 -11.82
CA SER A 18 -4.81 4.76 -11.10
C SER A 18 -4.25 3.97 -9.92
N THR A 19 -5.10 3.54 -8.99
CA THR A 19 -4.69 2.71 -7.85
C THR A 19 -4.13 1.36 -8.31
N ARG A 20 -4.73 0.75 -9.34
CA ARG A 20 -4.23 -0.49 -9.95
C ARG A 20 -2.83 -0.32 -10.57
N GLU A 21 -2.62 0.75 -11.32
CA GLU A 21 -1.29 1.05 -11.88
C GLU A 21 -0.28 1.32 -10.77
N LEU A 22 -0.68 2.04 -9.71
CA LEU A 22 0.18 2.29 -8.54
C LEU A 22 0.65 0.97 -7.93
N PHE A 23 -0.26 0.03 -7.69
CA PHE A 23 0.09 -1.27 -7.13
C PHE A 23 1.04 -2.07 -8.05
N ALA A 24 0.79 -2.07 -9.36
CA ALA A 24 1.66 -2.71 -10.33
C ALA A 24 3.08 -2.12 -10.32
N TRP A 25 3.21 -0.78 -10.28
CA TRP A 25 4.50 -0.11 -10.18
C TRP A 25 5.23 -0.42 -8.88
N LEU A 26 4.49 -0.51 -7.76
CA LEU A 26 5.06 -0.86 -6.45
C LEU A 26 5.33 -2.37 -6.29
N GLY A 27 5.04 -3.20 -7.30
CA GLY A 27 5.24 -4.66 -7.22
C GLY A 27 4.27 -5.36 -6.26
N LEU A 28 3.16 -4.72 -5.90
CA LEU A 28 2.15 -5.30 -5.02
C LEU A 28 1.26 -6.25 -5.83
N VAL A 29 1.47 -7.55 -5.65
CA VAL A 29 0.63 -8.59 -6.25
C VAL A 29 -0.64 -8.73 -5.42
N ILE A 30 -1.72 -8.11 -5.89
CA ILE A 30 -3.04 -8.30 -5.29
C ILE A 30 -3.66 -9.51 -5.97
N ASP A 31 -3.73 -10.61 -5.23
CA ASP A 31 -4.39 -11.82 -5.68
C ASP A 31 -5.91 -11.54 -5.80
N ILE A 32 -6.51 -11.97 -6.90
CA ILE A 32 -7.94 -11.72 -7.19
C ILE A 32 -8.82 -12.47 -6.19
N ASP A 33 -8.30 -13.56 -5.63
CA ASP A 33 -9.00 -14.40 -4.66
C ASP A 33 -8.74 -13.99 -3.20
N TYR A 34 -7.68 -13.21 -2.95
CA TYR A 34 -7.30 -12.73 -1.63
C TYR A 34 -6.96 -11.26 -1.72
N GLU A 35 -7.90 -10.39 -1.32
CA GLU A 35 -7.74 -8.93 -1.24
C GLU A 35 -6.65 -8.48 -0.23
N ARG A 36 -5.68 -9.33 0.13
CA ARG A 36 -4.65 -9.07 1.14
C ARG A 36 -3.25 -9.30 0.56
N VAL A 37 -2.38 -8.32 0.71
CA VAL A 37 -0.94 -8.40 0.42
C VAL A 37 -0.20 -8.56 1.73
N ASP A 38 0.70 -9.54 1.81
CA ASP A 38 1.60 -9.72 2.96
C ASP A 38 2.82 -8.79 2.82
N LEU A 39 3.02 -7.92 3.80
CA LEU A 39 4.15 -6.98 3.87
C LEU A 39 5.22 -7.43 4.89
N GLY A 40 5.24 -8.70 5.29
CA GLY A 40 6.19 -9.23 6.27
C GLY A 40 5.64 -9.14 7.69
N ASP A 41 5.60 -7.95 8.29
CA ASP A 41 5.07 -7.73 9.65
C ASP A 41 3.56 -7.45 9.68
N ARG A 42 2.96 -7.05 8.55
CA ARG A 42 1.55 -6.64 8.47
C ARG A 42 0.88 -7.18 7.21
N TYR A 43 -0.44 -7.20 7.21
CA TYR A 43 -1.24 -7.38 6.00
C TYR A 43 -1.78 -6.04 5.53
N LEU A 44 -1.81 -5.88 4.22
CA LEU A 44 -2.46 -4.79 3.52
C LEU A 44 -3.69 -5.33 2.82
N ARG A 45 -4.88 -4.91 3.20
CA ARG A 45 -6.12 -5.22 2.50
C ARG A 45 -6.51 -4.10 1.55
N VAL A 46 -7.04 -4.45 0.38
CA VAL A 46 -7.68 -3.48 -0.53
C VAL A 46 -9.19 -3.63 -0.43
N ILE A 47 -9.89 -2.53 -0.18
CA ILE A 47 -11.35 -2.46 -0.03
C ILE A 47 -11.90 -1.26 -0.83
N GLY A 48 -13.22 -1.07 -0.82
CA GLY A 48 -13.86 0.13 -1.39
C GLY A 48 -13.53 0.36 -2.86
N ASP A 49 -14.10 -0.47 -3.74
CA ASP A 49 -13.91 -0.44 -5.20
C ASP A 49 -12.43 -0.41 -5.65
N GLY A 50 -11.51 -0.89 -4.81
CA GLY A 50 -10.09 -0.97 -5.12
C GLY A 50 -9.28 0.30 -4.82
N ASN A 51 -9.85 1.29 -4.15
CA ASN A 51 -9.18 2.58 -3.88
C ASN A 51 -8.87 2.84 -2.40
N VAL A 52 -9.50 2.09 -1.50
CA VAL A 52 -9.23 2.19 -0.07
C VAL A 52 -8.34 1.03 0.33
N VAL A 53 -7.33 1.32 1.13
CA VAL A 53 -6.44 0.31 1.69
C VAL A 53 -6.52 0.32 3.20
N GLU A 54 -6.39 -0.85 3.80
CA GLU A 54 -6.38 -1.02 5.25
C GLU A 54 -5.17 -1.84 5.65
N PHE A 55 -4.37 -1.29 6.56
CA PHE A 55 -3.28 -2.00 7.19
C PHE A 55 -3.79 -2.66 8.46
N SER A 56 -3.45 -3.92 8.63
CA SER A 56 -3.64 -4.61 9.89
C SER A 56 -2.67 -4.09 10.96
N GLU A 57 -2.96 -4.40 12.23
CA GLU A 57 -1.95 -4.38 13.29
C GLU A 57 -0.72 -5.27 12.94
N PRO A 58 0.42 -5.08 13.64
CA PRO A 58 1.60 -5.94 13.53
C PRO A 58 1.31 -7.42 13.81
N LYS A 59 2.07 -8.31 13.18
CA LYS A 59 1.86 -9.76 13.31
C LYS A 59 2.04 -10.29 14.72
N GLY A 60 3.00 -9.70 15.44
CA GLY A 60 3.25 -10.02 16.84
C GLY A 60 2.11 -9.63 17.78
N CYS A 61 1.15 -8.81 17.35
CA CYS A 61 0.01 -8.36 18.14
C CYS A 61 -1.30 -9.13 17.84
N PHE A 62 -1.27 -10.10 16.92
CA PHE A 62 -2.47 -10.83 16.48
C PHE A 62 -2.93 -11.92 17.44
N ASP A 63 -3.68 -11.53 18.48
CA ASP A 63 -4.47 -12.51 19.25
C ASP A 63 -5.81 -12.86 18.58
N ARG A 64 -6.39 -11.98 17.72
CA ARG A 64 -7.70 -12.22 17.05
C ARG A 64 -7.81 -11.56 15.67
N TRP A 65 -7.65 -12.35 14.63
CA TRP A 65 -7.32 -11.90 13.28
C TRP A 65 -8.46 -11.51 12.33
N ALA A 66 -9.58 -10.99 12.84
CA ALA A 66 -10.71 -10.67 11.96
C ALA A 66 -10.87 -9.16 11.67
N ASN A 67 -10.52 -8.27 12.61
CA ASN A 67 -11.07 -6.90 12.60
C ASN A 67 -10.12 -5.77 13.03
N SER A 68 -8.82 -6.00 13.31
CA SER A 68 -7.94 -4.90 13.74
C SER A 68 -7.31 -4.17 12.55
N GLY A 69 -8.11 -3.34 11.88
CA GLY A 69 -7.57 -2.31 11.00
C GLY A 69 -6.92 -1.23 11.86
N GLU A 70 -5.59 -1.09 11.80
CA GLU A 70 -4.86 -0.02 12.50
C GLU A 70 -4.95 1.28 11.72
N LEU A 71 -4.90 1.19 10.39
CA LEU A 71 -4.84 2.35 9.51
C LEU A 71 -5.57 2.10 8.20
N THR A 72 -6.60 2.91 7.95
CA THR A 72 -7.31 2.95 6.65
C THR A 72 -6.91 4.21 5.89
N LEU A 73 -6.59 4.07 4.59
CA LEU A 73 -6.23 5.17 3.69
C LEU A 73 -7.03 5.09 2.39
N ASP A 74 -7.61 6.21 1.98
CA ASP A 74 -8.22 6.40 0.67
C ASP A 74 -7.17 6.94 -0.33
N LEU A 75 -6.83 6.15 -1.33
CA LEU A 75 -5.79 6.45 -2.31
C LEU A 75 -6.25 7.44 -3.40
N THR A 76 -7.53 7.81 -3.43
CA THR A 76 -8.00 8.96 -4.22
C THR A 76 -7.58 10.29 -3.59
N ILE A 77 -7.31 10.30 -2.28
CA ILE A 77 -6.90 11.48 -1.52
C ILE A 77 -5.37 11.62 -1.56
N LYS A 78 -4.86 12.65 -2.25
CA LYS A 78 -3.43 12.84 -2.52
C LYS A 78 -2.51 12.78 -1.28
N PRO A 79 -2.81 13.42 -0.14
CA PRO A 79 -2.01 13.26 1.08
C PRO A 79 -1.96 11.82 1.61
N GLN A 80 -3.09 11.11 1.58
CA GLN A 80 -3.17 9.73 2.06
C GLN A 80 -2.45 8.77 1.11
N ARG A 81 -2.56 8.97 -0.20
CA ARG A 81 -1.77 8.26 -1.21
C ARG A 81 -0.27 8.43 -1.00
N ARG A 82 0.20 9.65 -0.71
CA ARG A 82 1.62 9.89 -0.37
C ARG A 82 2.04 9.15 0.90
N ARG A 83 1.20 9.17 1.92
CA ARG A 83 1.43 8.42 3.17
C ARG A 83 1.54 6.92 2.89
N PHE A 84 0.64 6.36 2.10
CA PHE A 84 0.68 4.96 1.67
C PHE A 84 2.02 4.62 0.99
N ILE A 85 2.46 5.40 0.00
CA ILE A 85 3.72 5.16 -0.72
C ILE A 85 4.92 5.18 0.26
N ASN A 86 4.96 6.12 1.20
CA ASN A 86 6.04 6.19 2.19
C ASN A 86 6.05 4.97 3.12
N ILE A 87 4.89 4.41 3.47
CA ILE A 87 4.81 3.19 4.28
C ILE A 87 5.38 2.02 3.48
N ILE A 88 4.93 1.81 2.24
CA ILE A 88 5.45 0.72 1.39
C ILE A 88 6.97 0.87 1.14
N GLU A 89 7.45 2.10 0.93
CA GLU A 89 8.89 2.39 0.80
C GLU A 89 9.67 1.97 2.06
N ALA A 90 9.14 2.23 3.25
CA ALA A 90 9.78 1.82 4.50
C ALA A 90 9.77 0.29 4.68
N GLU A 91 8.65 -0.38 4.41
CA GLU A 91 8.49 -1.84 4.58
C GLU A 91 9.33 -2.66 3.57
N THR A 92 9.68 -2.08 2.41
CA THR A 92 10.45 -2.78 1.36
C THR A 92 11.97 -2.58 1.45
N LEU A 93 12.45 -1.67 2.29
CA LEU A 93 13.87 -1.39 2.51
C LEU A 93 14.46 -2.13 3.72
N HIS A 94 13.67 -2.97 4.38
CA HIS A 94 14.05 -3.81 5.53
C HIS A 94 14.01 -5.29 5.15
#